data_AF-A0A2A9M6G2-F1
#
_entry.id   AF-A0A2A9M6G2-F1
#
_cell.length_a   1.000
_cell.length_b   1.000
_cell.length_c   1.000
_cell.angle_alpha   90.00
_cell.angle_beta   90.00
_cell.angle_gamma   90.00
#
_symmetry.space_group_name_H-M   'P 1'
#
loop_
_entity.id
_entity.type
_entity.pdbx_description
1 polymer ?
#
loop_
_entity_poly.entity_id
_entity_poly.type
_entity_poly.pdbx_seq_one_letter_code
_entity_poly.pdbx_strand_id
1 'polypeptide(L)'
;MAAYRGHVPEVSLTSGVSLAFHGKCGQPDLKAQQQRESVLTEADIRKIKELLSGDTTSPRKAADAEKRRQDHAQSMKRVQKWANTVHSNLAKRRQLNAKRLADEEAARVVADEAEAVLKHQRRLEVVRRAKAMLAADNERQRALKTALMRRDWLEGLQEQKKWKQQLAQLDAVREAHFGAVLAHAESQKEARDTRDHEEKNTKMKELQAGRQLQFSEAHQRRAREKEEREEMGKLIRENCRRDRELIEAQEEQKRLKHREQQRAMMRQLDEAIRLDRHRRESERLEEEAAMSQAAVYEKRQAMVKERETHLRQEEAKARETRIQDMSRRLEKLLAEEAQRLTRDVEIQQAKEAARADAEKQKREEQYRLMAQDRAAQVERKREHAQRQREADADLTRSHLEASKREEEKELRTAEERKRAMRDVAEIQKQQMFEKKQQRLQERNEEKRTFNEAFKELVQQEESVDALAAHCVENAIQAGQSPDPIVATMNRFLITSGARPSRKASQMKSSNIFNLHVGPSDSEEESLRR
;
A
#
# COMPACT_ATOMS: atom_id res chain seq x y z
N MET A 1 27.48 8.02 40.38
CA MET A 1 27.21 9.28 41.09
C MET A 1 25.81 9.20 41.66
N ALA A 2 25.69 9.18 42.99
CA ALA A 2 24.47 8.82 43.70
C ALA A 2 23.50 10.01 43.79
N ALA A 3 22.28 9.82 43.31
CA ALA A 3 21.19 10.80 43.44
C ALA A 3 20.47 10.56 44.78
N TYR A 4 20.71 11.45 45.75
CA TYR A 4 20.01 11.47 47.02
C TYR A 4 18.53 11.87 46.80
N ARG A 5 17.63 10.89 46.86
CA ARG A 5 16.18 11.11 47.03
C ARG A 5 15.92 11.39 48.50
N GLY A 6 15.81 12.66 48.87
CA GLY A 6 15.31 13.09 50.17
C GLY A 6 13.78 13.09 50.18
N HIS A 7 13.18 12.00 50.63
CA HIS A 7 11.77 11.92 51.00
C HIS A 7 11.64 12.51 52.41
N VAL A 8 10.95 13.65 52.55
CA VAL A 8 10.58 14.21 53.86
C VAL A 8 9.22 13.62 54.23
N PRO A 9 9.10 12.82 55.31
CA PRO A 9 7.79 12.46 55.82
C PRO A 9 7.18 13.68 56.52
N GLU A 10 6.01 14.13 56.02
CA GLU A 10 5.12 15.03 56.76
C GLU A 10 4.66 14.32 58.03
N VAL A 11 5.30 14.64 59.15
CA VAL A 11 4.78 14.31 60.48
C VAL A 11 3.72 15.35 60.80
N SER A 12 2.46 14.97 60.59
CA SER A 12 1.29 15.69 61.06
C SER A 12 1.30 15.81 62.58
N LEU A 13 1.62 16.99 63.09
CA LEU A 13 1.42 17.36 64.50
C LEU A 13 -0.04 17.76 64.75
N THR A 14 -0.94 16.78 64.67
CA THR A 14 -2.26 16.87 65.31
C THR A 14 -2.64 15.52 65.91
N SER A 15 -1.82 15.01 66.83
CA SER A 15 -2.29 14.08 67.84
C SER A 15 -2.58 14.86 69.12
N GLY A 16 -3.85 15.16 69.35
CA GLY A 16 -4.34 15.66 70.62
C GLY A 16 -4.05 14.64 71.72
N VAL A 17 -2.99 14.87 72.49
CA VAL A 17 -2.83 14.29 73.83
C VAL A 17 -3.36 15.35 74.79
N SER A 18 -4.61 15.17 75.20
CA SER A 18 -5.23 15.90 76.29
C SER A 18 -4.51 15.57 77.60
N LEU A 19 -3.56 16.41 78.00
CA LEU A 19 -3.13 16.47 79.39
C LEU A 19 -4.27 17.10 80.20
N ALA A 20 -4.99 16.26 80.94
CA ALA A 20 -6.02 16.69 81.87
C ALA A 20 -5.40 17.56 82.97
N PHE A 21 -5.59 18.88 82.87
CA PHE A 21 -5.32 19.80 83.96
C PHE A 21 -6.44 19.66 84.99
N HIS A 22 -6.27 18.75 85.96
CA HIS A 22 -7.02 18.77 87.21
C HIS A 22 -6.45 19.86 88.13
N GLY A 23 -6.78 21.11 87.83
CA GLY A 23 -6.65 22.22 88.76
C GLY A 23 -7.92 22.36 89.58
N LYS A 24 -8.02 21.59 90.67
CA LYS A 24 -9.01 21.85 91.73
C LYS A 24 -8.76 23.26 92.28
N CYS A 25 -9.66 24.19 92.02
CA CYS A 25 -9.75 25.45 92.75
C CYS A 25 -10.09 25.12 94.21
N GLY A 26 -9.07 25.08 95.07
CA GLY A 26 -9.27 25.14 96.52
C GLY A 26 -9.81 26.52 96.87
N GLN A 27 -11.05 26.56 97.34
CA GLN A 27 -11.54 27.68 98.14
C GLN A 27 -10.70 27.76 99.42
N PRO A 28 -10.22 28.94 99.84
CA PRO A 28 -10.02 29.19 101.25
C PRO A 28 -11.33 29.73 101.82
N ASP A 29 -12.03 28.88 102.57
CA ASP A 29 -12.89 29.30 103.66
C ASP A 29 -12.05 30.14 104.63
N LEU A 30 -12.31 31.45 104.69
CA LEU A 30 -11.89 32.25 105.83
C LEU A 30 -13.12 32.90 106.45
N LYS A 31 -13.70 32.11 107.37
CA LYS A 31 -14.57 32.59 108.44
C LYS A 31 -13.88 33.76 109.12
N ALA A 32 -14.58 34.89 109.18
CA ALA A 32 -14.24 36.02 110.01
C ALA A 32 -14.21 35.60 111.49
N GLN A 33 -13.03 35.22 111.98
CA GLN A 33 -12.72 35.26 113.40
C GLN A 33 -12.22 36.67 113.70
N GLN A 34 -13.08 37.48 114.31
CA GLN A 34 -12.73 38.73 114.96
C GLN A 34 -11.70 38.44 116.06
N GLN A 35 -10.42 38.45 115.72
CA GLN A 35 -9.38 38.68 116.72
C GLN A 35 -9.35 40.18 116.97
N ARG A 36 -9.65 40.57 118.21
CA ARG A 36 -9.49 41.94 118.67
C ARG A 36 -8.00 42.29 118.54
N GLU A 37 -7.65 43.06 117.52
CA GLU A 37 -6.34 43.72 117.45
C GLU A 37 -6.28 44.75 118.58
N SER A 38 -5.77 44.35 119.74
CA SER A 38 -5.27 45.31 120.73
C SER A 38 -4.08 46.02 120.11
N VAL A 39 -4.28 47.25 119.67
CA VAL A 39 -3.23 48.11 119.12
C VAL A 39 -2.25 48.42 120.25
N LEU A 40 -1.08 47.78 120.20
CA LEU A 40 0.07 48.15 121.04
C LEU A 40 0.43 49.60 120.69
N THR A 41 0.38 50.49 121.67
CA THR A 41 0.79 51.87 121.47
C THR A 41 2.30 51.95 121.22
N GLU A 42 2.80 53.04 120.63
CA GLU A 42 4.25 53.22 120.46
C GLU A 42 5.03 53.08 121.78
N ALA A 43 4.39 53.41 122.91
CA ALA A 43 4.95 53.20 124.24
C ALA A 43 5.10 51.71 124.57
N ASP A 44 4.11 50.87 124.23
CA ASP A 44 4.17 49.41 124.43
C ASP A 44 5.22 48.77 123.52
N ILE A 45 5.35 49.25 122.27
CA ILE A 45 6.40 48.79 121.33
C ILE A 45 7.79 49.18 121.85
N ARG A 46 7.97 50.37 122.44
CA ARG A 46 9.24 50.76 123.08
C ARG A 46 9.54 49.90 124.31
N LYS A 47 8.55 49.62 125.15
CA LYS A 47 8.69 48.74 126.32
C LYS A 47 9.04 47.30 125.92
N ILE A 48 8.42 46.77 124.85
CA ILE A 48 8.74 45.45 124.27
C ILE A 48 10.15 45.45 123.68
N LYS A 49 10.55 46.53 122.98
CA LYS A 49 11.92 46.66 122.46
C LYS A 49 12.95 46.73 123.59
N GLU A 50 12.70 47.45 124.67
CA GLU A 50 13.56 47.48 125.86
C GLU A 50 13.63 46.11 126.55
N LEU A 51 12.51 45.40 126.69
CA LEU A 51 12.47 44.04 127.25
C LEU A 51 13.19 43.00 126.37
N LEU A 52 13.16 43.15 125.03
CA LEU A 52 13.85 42.25 124.09
C LEU A 52 15.33 42.58 123.88
N SER A 53 15.75 43.81 124.18
CA SER A 53 17.16 44.23 124.09
C SER A 53 17.93 44.08 125.42
N GLY A 54 17.23 43.77 126.52
CA GLY A 54 17.78 43.62 127.86
C GLY A 54 18.71 42.43 128.12
N ASP A 55 19.04 41.59 127.14
CA ASP A 55 19.91 40.42 127.39
C ASP A 55 20.76 39.99 126.17
N THR A 56 21.44 40.96 125.55
CA THR A 56 22.26 40.75 124.33
C THR A 56 23.75 41.05 124.49
N THR A 57 24.32 40.83 125.68
CA THR A 57 25.77 40.96 125.93
C THR A 57 26.41 39.62 126.33
N SER A 58 26.25 38.62 125.46
CA SER A 58 27.06 37.39 125.47
C SER A 58 27.93 37.33 124.21
N PRO A 59 29.27 37.44 124.31
CA PRO A 59 30.18 37.53 123.15
C PRO A 59 30.15 36.29 122.24
N ARG A 60 29.61 35.17 122.72
CA ARG A 60 29.50 33.92 121.95
C ARG A 60 28.38 33.95 120.88
N LYS A 61 27.31 34.72 121.10
CA LYS A 61 26.19 34.84 120.15
C LYS A 61 26.47 35.83 119.00
N ALA A 62 27.36 36.81 119.22
CA ALA A 62 27.76 37.78 118.20
C ALA A 62 28.63 37.14 117.10
N ALA A 63 29.61 36.32 117.49
CA ALA A 63 30.47 35.58 116.55
C ALA A 63 29.68 34.60 115.65
N ASP A 64 28.66 33.94 116.21
CA ASP A 64 27.77 33.04 115.45
C ASP A 64 26.87 33.78 114.46
N ALA A 65 26.48 35.02 114.75
CA ALA A 65 25.72 35.85 113.82
C ALA A 65 26.59 36.32 112.65
N GLU A 66 27.86 36.66 112.91
CA GLU A 66 28.81 37.08 111.89
C GLU A 66 29.20 35.91 110.96
N LYS A 67 29.47 34.73 111.52
CA LYS A 67 29.73 33.51 110.74
C LYS A 67 28.55 33.15 109.83
N ARG A 68 27.32 33.22 110.33
CA ARG A 68 26.10 33.01 109.50
C ARG A 68 25.98 34.01 108.35
N ARG A 69 26.36 35.28 108.56
CA ARG A 69 26.39 36.28 107.47
C ARG A 69 27.43 35.94 106.40
N GLN A 70 28.63 35.50 106.81
CA GLN A 70 29.68 35.09 105.89
C GLN A 70 29.28 33.84 105.09
N ASP A 71 28.74 32.82 105.74
CA ASP A 71 28.27 31.59 105.09
C ASP A 71 27.10 31.88 104.12
N HIS A 72 26.17 32.77 104.49
CA HIS A 72 25.11 33.22 103.60
C HIS A 72 25.65 33.94 102.36
N ALA A 73 26.63 34.84 102.52
CA ALA A 73 27.26 35.53 101.39
C ALA A 73 27.99 34.56 100.44
N GLN A 74 28.68 33.56 101.00
CA GLN A 74 29.32 32.51 100.20
C GLN A 74 28.29 31.64 99.47
N SER A 75 27.17 31.31 100.13
CA SER A 75 26.04 30.59 99.53
C SER A 75 25.45 31.37 98.35
N MET A 76 25.16 32.67 98.52
CA MET A 76 24.64 33.51 97.43
C MET A 76 25.58 33.61 96.23
N LYS A 77 26.90 33.70 96.46
CA LYS A 77 27.91 33.68 95.39
C LYS A 77 27.93 32.34 94.62
N ARG A 78 27.63 31.22 95.28
CA ARG A 78 27.49 29.91 94.62
C ARG A 78 26.18 29.83 93.84
N VAL A 79 25.07 30.28 94.43
CA VAL A 79 23.73 30.30 93.80
C VAL A 79 23.71 31.15 92.52
N GLN A 80 24.45 32.26 92.46
CA GLN A 80 24.57 33.07 91.24
C GLN A 80 25.17 32.31 90.05
N LYS A 81 26.04 31.32 90.29
CA LYS A 81 26.64 30.49 89.23
C LYS A 81 25.76 29.31 88.85
N TRP A 82 24.68 29.05 89.59
CA TRP A 82 23.78 27.94 89.31
C TRP A 82 22.83 28.31 88.16
N ALA A 83 23.03 27.63 87.04
CA ALA A 83 22.25 27.83 85.82
C ALA A 83 20.77 27.45 85.96
N ASN A 84 20.41 26.68 87.01
CA ASN A 84 19.10 26.06 87.21
C ASN A 84 18.22 26.77 88.26
N THR A 85 18.61 27.97 88.70
CA THR A 85 17.74 28.78 89.57
C THR A 85 16.53 29.31 88.79
N VAL A 86 15.41 29.53 89.48
CA VAL A 86 14.20 30.13 88.87
C VAL A 86 14.52 31.46 88.19
N HIS A 87 15.36 32.29 88.80
CA HIS A 87 15.78 33.58 88.25
C HIS A 87 16.62 33.42 86.96
N SER A 88 17.59 32.50 86.94
CA SER A 88 18.39 32.19 85.74
C SER A 88 17.50 31.67 84.60
N ASN A 89 16.57 30.76 84.89
CA ASN A 89 15.66 30.21 83.88
C ASN A 89 14.70 31.28 83.32
N LEU A 90 14.21 32.20 84.16
CA LEU A 90 13.38 33.32 83.72
C LEU A 90 14.18 34.34 82.89
N ALA A 91 15.44 34.62 83.25
CA ALA A 91 16.33 35.45 82.45
C ALA A 91 16.64 34.81 81.08
N LYS A 92 16.94 33.50 81.04
CA LYS A 92 17.14 32.75 79.79
C LYS A 92 15.88 32.78 78.92
N ARG A 93 14.70 32.57 79.49
CA ARG A 93 13.42 32.65 78.75
C ARG A 93 13.18 34.04 78.17
N ARG A 94 13.46 35.11 78.93
CA ARG A 94 13.39 36.49 78.42
C ARG A 94 14.37 36.74 77.27
N GLN A 95 15.62 36.27 77.40
CA GLN A 95 16.62 36.38 76.33
C GLN A 95 16.23 35.58 75.09
N LEU A 96 15.70 34.37 75.24
CA LEU A 96 15.22 33.54 74.12
C LEU A 96 14.03 34.19 73.43
N ASN A 97 13.08 34.76 74.18
CA ASN A 97 11.97 35.50 73.60
C ASN A 97 12.44 36.73 72.84
N ALA A 98 13.39 37.49 73.40
CA ALA A 98 13.96 38.66 72.72
C ALA A 98 14.69 38.27 71.43
N LYS A 99 15.46 37.18 71.44
CA LYS A 99 16.10 36.62 70.24
C LYS A 99 15.07 36.18 69.20
N ARG A 100 14.03 35.47 69.63
CA ARG A 100 12.96 35.02 68.73
C ARG A 100 12.24 36.20 68.06
N LEU A 101 11.93 37.25 68.80
CA LEU A 101 11.33 38.47 68.25
C LEU A 101 12.27 39.17 67.25
N ALA A 102 13.57 39.26 67.58
CA ALA A 102 14.56 39.82 66.66
C ALA A 102 14.70 38.98 65.37
N ASP A 103 14.65 37.65 65.48
CA ASP A 103 14.70 36.74 64.32
C ASP A 103 13.42 36.84 63.47
N GLU A 104 12.25 36.97 64.10
CA GLU A 104 10.96 37.19 63.43
C GLU A 104 10.94 38.53 62.68
N GLU A 105 11.43 39.61 63.30
CA GLU A 105 11.55 40.93 62.65
C GLU A 105 12.54 40.91 61.48
N ALA A 106 13.71 40.26 61.65
CA ALA A 106 14.67 40.08 60.56
C ALA A 106 14.09 39.31 59.38
N ALA A 107 13.29 38.26 59.65
CA ALA A 107 12.61 37.50 58.60
C ALA A 107 11.56 38.36 57.85
N ARG A 108 10.84 39.23 58.55
CA ARG A 108 9.88 40.17 57.91
C ARG A 108 10.60 41.16 56.99
N VAL A 109 11.71 41.74 57.45
CA VAL A 109 12.51 42.67 56.64
C VAL A 109 13.00 42.02 55.34
N VAL A 110 13.50 40.78 55.41
CA VAL A 110 13.94 40.05 54.21
C VAL A 110 12.77 39.78 53.24
N ALA A 111 11.59 39.45 53.76
CA ALA A 111 10.41 39.23 52.93
C ALA A 111 9.98 40.55 52.23
N ASP A 112 9.96 41.66 52.96
CA ASP A 112 9.63 42.98 52.41
C ASP A 112 10.64 43.42 51.33
N GLU A 113 11.93 43.19 51.55
CA GLU A 113 12.98 43.45 50.55
C GLU A 113 12.77 42.61 49.29
N ALA A 114 12.49 41.31 49.42
CA ALA A 114 12.23 40.42 48.29
C ALA A 114 10.97 40.83 47.51
N GLU A 115 9.89 41.20 48.22
CA GLU A 115 8.68 41.72 47.59
C GLU A 115 8.92 43.04 46.85
N ALA A 116 9.71 43.95 47.44
CA ALA A 116 10.07 45.21 46.82
C ALA A 116 10.87 44.99 45.52
N VAL A 117 11.81 44.05 45.51
CA VAL A 117 12.57 43.66 44.31
C VAL A 117 11.63 43.09 43.23
N LEU A 118 10.72 42.19 43.58
CA LEU A 118 9.77 41.61 42.61
C LEU A 118 8.81 42.67 42.05
N LYS A 119 8.29 43.56 42.89
CA LYS A 119 7.43 44.68 42.45
C LYS A 119 8.21 45.61 41.50
N HIS A 120 9.48 45.88 41.79
CA HIS A 120 10.35 46.66 40.91
C HIS A 120 10.60 45.97 39.56
N GLN A 121 10.92 44.67 39.55
CA GLN A 121 11.11 43.90 38.32
C GLN A 121 9.87 43.89 37.44
N ARG A 122 8.69 43.63 38.02
CA ARG A 122 7.40 43.68 37.31
C ARG A 122 7.16 45.07 36.70
N ARG A 123 7.46 46.14 37.45
CA ARG A 123 7.38 47.51 36.93
C ARG A 123 8.30 47.73 35.74
N LEU A 124 9.55 47.24 35.80
CA LEU A 124 10.50 47.33 34.68
C LEU A 124 10.01 46.57 33.44
N GLU A 125 9.46 45.36 33.60
CA GLU A 125 8.90 44.58 32.49
C GLU A 125 7.73 45.28 31.82
N VAL A 126 6.80 45.83 32.62
CA VAL A 126 5.66 46.60 32.11
C VAL A 126 6.17 47.84 31.34
N VAL A 127 7.16 48.56 31.88
CA VAL A 127 7.77 49.70 31.20
C VAL A 127 8.49 49.27 29.91
N ARG A 128 9.22 48.15 29.90
CA ARG A 128 9.86 47.61 28.70
C ARG A 128 8.84 47.25 27.63
N ARG A 129 7.74 46.59 28.01
CA ARG A 129 6.65 46.24 27.10
C ARG A 129 5.99 47.49 26.52
N ALA A 130 5.70 48.49 27.37
CA ALA A 130 5.16 49.77 26.91
C ALA A 130 6.12 50.47 25.94
N LYS A 131 7.43 50.49 26.23
CA LYS A 131 8.44 51.03 25.31
C LYS A 131 8.48 50.27 23.98
N ALA A 132 8.38 48.94 24.01
CA ALA A 132 8.35 48.12 22.80
C ALA A 132 7.10 48.38 21.95
N MET A 133 5.93 48.58 22.59
CA MET A 133 4.70 48.96 21.90
C MET A 133 4.81 50.35 21.27
N LEU A 134 5.30 51.34 22.01
CA LEU A 134 5.53 52.69 21.48
C LEU A 134 6.55 52.70 20.32
N ALA A 135 7.58 51.86 20.42
CA ALA A 135 8.54 51.67 19.34
C ALA A 135 7.86 51.06 18.10
N ALA A 136 7.04 50.02 18.27
CA ALA A 136 6.27 49.42 17.18
C ALA A 136 5.26 50.38 16.54
N ASP A 137 4.67 51.31 17.31
CA ASP A 137 3.76 52.34 16.80
C ASP A 137 4.50 53.49 16.11
N ASN A 138 5.81 53.62 16.31
CA ASN A 138 6.62 54.63 15.64
C ASN A 138 6.63 54.41 14.12
N GLU A 139 6.26 55.44 13.37
CA GLU A 139 6.13 55.36 11.91
C GLU A 139 7.41 54.94 11.20
N ARG A 140 8.58 55.39 11.68
CA ARG A 140 9.87 55.01 11.10
C ARG A 140 10.17 53.52 11.30
N GLN A 141 9.82 52.96 12.45
CA GLN A 141 9.96 51.52 12.70
C GLN A 141 8.96 50.70 11.90
N ARG A 142 7.72 51.18 11.74
CA ARG A 142 6.73 50.54 10.85
C ARG A 142 7.23 50.53 9.40
N ALA A 143 7.73 51.66 8.90
CA ALA A 143 8.29 51.75 7.56
C ALA A 143 9.49 50.81 7.37
N LEU A 144 10.41 50.74 8.35
CA LEU A 144 11.53 49.79 8.33
C LEU A 144 11.04 48.34 8.34
N LYS A 145 10.05 47.98 9.18
CA LYS A 145 9.47 46.64 9.21
C LYS A 145 8.83 46.27 7.88
N THR A 146 8.08 47.18 7.27
CA THR A 146 7.51 46.98 5.92
C THR A 146 8.61 46.81 4.86
N ALA A 147 9.71 47.57 4.96
CA ALA A 147 10.84 47.41 4.06
C ALA A 147 11.55 46.05 4.22
N LEU A 148 11.71 45.57 5.46
CA LEU A 148 12.24 44.23 5.74
C LEU A 148 11.31 43.14 5.20
N MET A 149 10.00 43.23 5.43
CA MET A 149 9.03 42.29 4.85
C MET A 149 9.05 42.30 3.31
N ARG A 150 9.22 43.48 2.71
CA ARG A 150 9.37 43.61 1.25
C ARG A 150 10.66 42.95 0.77
N ARG A 151 11.77 43.08 1.50
CA ARG A 151 13.02 42.38 1.20
C ARG A 151 12.83 40.88 1.24
N ASP A 152 12.25 40.35 2.32
CA ASP A 152 12.00 38.91 2.47
C ASP A 152 11.09 38.37 1.36
N TRP A 153 10.08 39.15 0.96
CA TRP A 153 9.24 38.81 -0.20
C TRP A 153 10.02 38.79 -1.52
N LEU A 154 10.91 39.76 -1.74
CA LEU A 154 11.77 39.80 -2.93
C LEU A 154 12.75 38.62 -2.97
N GLU A 155 13.31 38.23 -1.83
CA GLU A 155 14.17 37.04 -1.70
C GLU A 155 13.39 35.77 -2.03
N GLY A 156 12.20 35.59 -1.46
CA GLY A 156 11.31 34.47 -1.81
C GLY A 156 10.93 34.43 -3.29
N LEU A 157 10.74 35.60 -3.92
CA LEU A 157 10.47 35.69 -5.36
C LEU A 157 11.69 35.29 -6.22
N GLN A 158 12.91 35.62 -5.78
CA GLN A 158 14.14 35.15 -6.44
C GLN A 158 14.29 33.63 -6.33
N GLU A 159 13.99 33.04 -5.17
CA GLU A 159 13.98 31.58 -5.01
C GLU A 159 12.94 30.94 -5.92
N GLN A 160 11.72 31.48 -5.97
CA GLN A 160 10.68 30.99 -6.88
C GLN A 160 11.13 31.04 -8.34
N LYS A 161 11.84 32.09 -8.77
CA LYS A 161 12.43 32.17 -10.11
C LYS A 161 13.45 31.07 -10.36
N LYS A 162 14.33 30.78 -9.41
CA LYS A 162 15.30 29.68 -9.50
C LYS A 162 14.60 28.33 -9.68
N TRP A 163 13.56 28.06 -8.89
CA TRP A 163 12.76 26.83 -9.02
C TRP A 163 12.06 26.72 -10.36
N LYS A 164 11.48 27.82 -10.86
CA LYS A 164 10.86 27.84 -12.21
C LYS A 164 11.88 27.56 -13.31
N GLN A 165 13.09 28.09 -13.21
CA GLN A 165 14.16 27.80 -14.18
C GLN A 165 14.59 26.33 -14.13
N GLN A 166 14.72 25.74 -12.94
CA GLN A 166 15.04 24.31 -12.80
C GLN A 166 13.93 23.42 -13.37
N LEU A 167 12.66 23.77 -13.14
CA LEU A 167 11.52 23.06 -13.74
C LEU A 167 11.56 23.15 -15.26
N ALA A 168 11.79 24.34 -15.83
CA ALA A 168 11.91 24.51 -17.27
C ALA A 168 13.08 23.70 -17.86
N GLN A 169 14.22 23.60 -17.15
CA GLN A 169 15.32 22.74 -17.57
C GLN A 169 14.95 21.25 -17.55
N LEU A 170 14.24 20.79 -16.51
CA LEU A 170 13.77 19.40 -16.44
C LEU A 170 12.76 19.09 -17.54
N ASP A 171 11.85 20.01 -17.84
CA ASP A 171 10.87 19.84 -18.92
C ASP A 171 11.57 19.83 -20.28
N ALA A 172 12.58 20.67 -20.51
CA ALA A 172 13.40 20.61 -21.73
C ALA A 172 14.13 19.27 -21.88
N VAL A 173 14.65 18.69 -20.79
CA VAL A 173 15.26 17.34 -20.80
C VAL A 173 14.22 16.26 -21.13
N ARG A 174 13.01 16.36 -20.58
CA ARG A 174 11.91 15.45 -20.89
C ARG A 174 11.53 15.55 -22.37
N GLU A 175 11.33 16.75 -22.89
CA GLU A 175 11.01 16.99 -24.30
C GLU A 175 12.11 16.45 -25.22
N ALA A 176 13.38 16.68 -24.90
CA ALA A 176 14.51 16.12 -25.64
C ALA A 176 14.50 14.58 -25.63
N HIS A 177 14.22 13.96 -24.49
CA HIS A 177 14.08 12.50 -24.37
C HIS A 177 12.90 11.99 -25.20
N PHE A 178 11.73 12.63 -25.11
CA PHE A 178 10.57 12.28 -25.94
C PHE A 178 10.88 12.42 -27.44
N GLY A 179 11.56 13.49 -27.84
CA GLY A 179 12.03 13.68 -29.21
C GLY A 179 12.97 12.56 -29.67
N ALA A 180 13.91 12.13 -28.82
CA ALA A 180 14.80 11.01 -29.12
C ALA A 180 14.05 9.67 -29.25
N VAL A 181 13.05 9.42 -28.40
CA VAL A 181 12.19 8.22 -28.49
C VAL A 181 11.39 8.21 -29.79
N LEU A 182 10.82 9.35 -30.19
CA LEU A 182 10.09 9.48 -31.46
C LEU A 182 11.02 9.26 -32.65
N ALA A 183 12.20 9.89 -32.66
CA ALA A 183 13.20 9.70 -33.70
C ALA A 183 13.67 8.23 -33.81
N HIS A 184 13.84 7.54 -32.66
CA HIS A 184 14.15 6.12 -32.67
C HIS A 184 13.00 5.29 -33.27
N ALA A 185 11.74 5.59 -32.90
CA ALA A 185 10.58 4.90 -33.44
C ALA A 185 10.44 5.10 -34.96
N GLU A 186 10.68 6.32 -35.45
CA GLU A 186 10.71 6.63 -36.88
C GLU A 186 11.84 5.88 -37.59
N SER A 187 13.06 5.88 -37.03
CA SER A 187 14.18 5.11 -37.58
C SER A 187 13.90 3.60 -37.62
N GLN A 188 13.25 3.03 -36.61
CA GLN A 188 12.83 1.63 -36.63
C GLN A 188 11.78 1.36 -37.70
N LYS A 189 10.85 2.29 -37.92
CA LYS A 189 9.84 2.17 -38.97
C LYS A 189 10.49 2.24 -40.35
N GLU A 190 11.36 3.21 -40.59
CA GLU A 190 12.13 3.31 -41.83
C GLU A 190 12.96 2.05 -42.09
N ALA A 191 13.63 1.50 -41.07
CA ALA A 191 14.38 0.26 -41.18
C ALA A 191 13.51 -0.97 -41.48
N ARG A 192 12.24 -0.98 -41.07
CA ARG A 192 11.28 -2.02 -41.46
C ARG A 192 10.83 -1.83 -42.90
N ASP A 193 10.50 -0.60 -43.28
CA ASP A 193 10.08 -0.28 -44.65
C ASP A 193 11.19 -0.58 -45.67
N THR A 194 12.46 -0.31 -45.34
CA THR A 194 13.60 -0.69 -46.19
C THR A 194 13.76 -2.20 -46.30
N ARG A 195 13.67 -2.94 -45.19
CA ARG A 195 13.72 -4.42 -45.21
C ARG A 195 12.59 -5.02 -46.04
N ASP A 196 11.37 -4.55 -45.85
CA ASP A 196 10.21 -5.00 -46.64
C ASP A 196 10.39 -4.70 -48.13
N HIS A 197 11.01 -3.56 -48.46
CA HIS A 197 11.31 -3.21 -49.84
C HIS A 197 12.43 -4.08 -50.44
N GLU A 198 13.49 -4.35 -49.67
CA GLU A 198 14.56 -5.28 -50.05
C GLU A 198 14.02 -6.70 -50.27
N GLU A 199 13.17 -7.21 -49.38
CA GLU A 199 12.52 -8.52 -49.53
C GLU A 199 11.60 -8.58 -50.76
N LYS A 200 10.87 -7.51 -51.06
CA LYS A 200 10.08 -7.43 -52.30
C LYS A 200 10.99 -7.47 -53.53
N ASN A 201 12.12 -6.77 -53.48
CA ASN A 201 13.09 -6.75 -54.56
C ASN A 201 13.80 -8.09 -54.74
N THR A 202 14.14 -8.80 -53.66
CA THR A 202 14.71 -10.16 -53.75
C THR A 202 13.69 -11.13 -54.33
N LYS A 203 12.45 -11.14 -53.84
CA LYS A 203 11.35 -11.95 -54.40
C LYS A 203 11.11 -11.66 -55.88
N MET A 204 11.15 -10.38 -56.29
CA MET A 204 11.05 -9.99 -57.70
C MET A 204 12.21 -10.52 -58.54
N LYS A 205 13.44 -10.44 -58.04
CA LYS A 205 14.64 -11.00 -58.71
C LYS A 205 14.56 -12.52 -58.83
N GLU A 206 14.14 -13.22 -57.77
CA GLU A 206 13.93 -14.66 -57.79
C GLU A 206 12.86 -15.06 -58.81
N LEU A 207 11.76 -14.33 -58.88
CA LEU A 207 10.68 -14.57 -59.83
C LEU A 207 11.15 -14.30 -61.28
N GLN A 208 11.94 -13.25 -61.49
CA GLN A 208 12.56 -12.96 -62.79
C GLN A 208 13.56 -14.06 -63.20
N ALA A 209 14.42 -14.51 -62.28
CA ALA A 209 15.35 -15.61 -62.51
C ALA A 209 14.60 -16.92 -62.81
N GLY A 210 13.54 -17.22 -62.07
CA GLY A 210 12.66 -18.37 -62.33
C GLY A 210 12.02 -18.31 -63.71
N ARG A 211 11.54 -17.14 -64.16
CA ARG A 211 11.01 -16.93 -65.51
C ARG A 211 12.09 -17.11 -66.59
N GLN A 212 13.31 -16.62 -66.35
CA GLN A 212 14.43 -16.82 -67.27
C GLN A 212 14.82 -18.31 -67.38
N LEU A 213 14.84 -19.03 -66.26
CA LEU A 213 15.06 -20.48 -66.26
C LEU A 213 13.98 -21.21 -67.06
N GLN A 214 12.70 -20.94 -66.80
CA GLN A 214 11.58 -21.51 -67.58
C GLN A 214 11.68 -21.20 -69.07
N PHE A 215 12.07 -19.97 -69.43
CA PHE A 215 12.29 -19.59 -70.82
C PHE A 215 13.45 -20.38 -71.44
N SER A 216 14.56 -20.52 -70.73
CA SER A 216 15.73 -21.29 -71.19
C SER A 216 15.42 -22.78 -71.33
N GLU A 217 14.67 -23.37 -70.40
CA GLU A 217 14.20 -24.76 -70.46
C GLU A 217 13.27 -24.97 -71.66
N ALA A 218 12.34 -24.05 -71.91
CA ALA A 218 11.47 -24.09 -73.07
C ALA A 218 12.26 -24.01 -74.38
N HIS A 219 13.29 -23.16 -74.43
CA HIS A 219 14.19 -23.07 -75.59
C HIS A 219 15.00 -24.34 -75.81
N GLN A 220 15.54 -24.94 -74.73
CA GLN A 220 16.26 -26.21 -74.80
C GLN A 220 15.34 -27.36 -75.23
N ARG A 221 14.09 -27.41 -74.75
CA ARG A 221 13.10 -28.39 -75.21
C ARG A 221 12.82 -28.25 -76.71
N ARG A 222 12.65 -27.02 -77.22
CA ARG A 222 12.50 -26.78 -78.66
C ARG A 222 13.74 -27.17 -79.46
N ALA A 223 14.94 -26.95 -78.92
CA ALA A 223 16.17 -27.37 -79.56
C ALA A 223 16.26 -28.90 -79.66
N ARG A 224 15.97 -29.63 -78.56
CA ARG A 224 15.92 -31.10 -78.54
C ARG A 224 14.86 -31.65 -79.50
N GLU A 225 13.66 -31.07 -79.51
CA GLU A 225 12.60 -31.47 -80.44
C GLU A 225 13.02 -31.24 -81.90
N LYS A 226 13.78 -30.17 -82.18
CA LYS A 226 14.33 -29.92 -83.50
C LYS A 226 15.39 -30.96 -83.88
N GLU A 227 16.30 -31.30 -82.96
CA GLU A 227 17.29 -32.37 -83.15
C GLU A 227 16.61 -33.72 -83.40
N GLU A 228 15.62 -34.10 -82.60
CA GLU A 228 14.82 -35.32 -82.77
C GLU A 228 14.09 -35.34 -84.13
N ARG A 229 13.54 -34.21 -84.58
CA ARG A 229 12.95 -34.08 -85.93
C ARG A 229 13.98 -34.22 -87.03
N GLU A 230 15.19 -33.70 -86.85
CA GLU A 230 16.28 -33.84 -87.80
C GLU A 230 16.79 -35.29 -87.87
N GLU A 231 16.91 -35.97 -86.74
CA GLU A 231 17.25 -37.39 -86.64
C GLU A 231 16.18 -38.28 -87.27
N MET A 232 14.91 -38.05 -86.95
CA MET A 232 13.78 -38.71 -87.62
C MET A 232 13.78 -38.44 -89.12
N GLY A 233 14.09 -37.21 -89.55
CA GLY A 233 14.24 -36.88 -90.97
C GLY A 233 15.42 -37.57 -91.65
N LYS A 234 16.53 -37.82 -90.94
CA LYS A 234 17.64 -38.65 -91.43
C LYS A 234 17.23 -40.12 -91.56
N LEU A 235 16.55 -40.67 -90.54
CA LEU A 235 16.06 -42.04 -90.54
C LEU A 235 15.08 -42.30 -91.69
N ILE A 236 14.15 -41.36 -91.94
CA ILE A 236 13.22 -41.43 -93.08
C ILE A 236 13.98 -41.43 -94.41
N ARG A 237 15.00 -40.56 -94.57
CA ARG A 237 15.82 -40.53 -95.81
C ARG A 237 16.61 -41.82 -96.02
N GLU A 238 17.17 -42.39 -94.96
CA GLU A 238 17.85 -43.69 -95.02
C GLU A 238 16.89 -44.83 -95.37
N ASN A 239 15.70 -44.87 -94.77
CA ASN A 239 14.70 -45.88 -95.07
C ASN A 239 14.20 -45.74 -96.52
N CYS A 240 13.91 -44.53 -96.99
CA CYS A 240 13.56 -44.31 -98.39
C CYS A 240 14.69 -44.73 -99.36
N ARG A 241 15.95 -44.60 -98.95
CA ARG A 241 17.09 -45.08 -99.74
C ARG A 241 17.14 -46.61 -99.75
N ARG A 242 17.00 -47.27 -98.60
CA ARG A 242 16.93 -48.74 -98.49
C ARG A 242 15.75 -49.31 -99.28
N ASP A 243 14.60 -48.64 -99.25
CA ASP A 243 13.41 -49.04 -100.01
C ASP A 243 13.64 -48.90 -101.53
N ARG A 244 14.33 -47.84 -101.98
CA ARG A 244 14.73 -47.70 -103.39
C ARG A 244 15.72 -48.78 -103.80
N GLU A 245 16.74 -49.05 -102.99
CA GLU A 245 17.71 -50.13 -103.25
C GLU A 245 17.03 -51.51 -103.28
N LEU A 246 16.02 -51.75 -102.42
CA LEU A 246 15.20 -52.97 -102.44
C LEU A 246 14.33 -53.07 -103.70
N ILE A 247 13.72 -51.97 -104.15
CA ILE A 247 12.93 -51.94 -105.39
C ILE A 247 13.83 -52.20 -106.60
N GLU A 248 15.00 -51.55 -106.68
CA GLU A 248 15.99 -51.76 -107.74
C GLU A 248 16.47 -53.22 -107.75
N ALA A 249 16.78 -53.81 -106.60
CA ALA A 249 17.16 -55.22 -106.50
C ALA A 249 16.03 -56.17 -106.94
N GLN A 250 14.77 -55.86 -106.60
CA GLN A 250 13.60 -56.63 -107.05
C GLN A 250 13.40 -56.51 -108.57
N GLU A 251 13.61 -55.32 -109.15
CA GLU A 251 13.54 -55.11 -110.60
C GLU A 251 14.67 -55.85 -111.34
N GLU A 252 15.89 -55.82 -110.82
CA GLU A 252 17.01 -56.60 -111.35
C GLU A 252 16.73 -58.11 -111.29
N GLN A 253 16.18 -58.59 -110.17
CA GLN A 253 15.79 -59.99 -110.02
C GLN A 253 14.67 -60.37 -111.00
N LYS A 254 13.69 -59.49 -111.25
CA LYS A 254 12.66 -59.69 -112.28
C LYS A 254 13.25 -59.71 -113.68
N ARG A 255 14.19 -58.81 -114.00
CA ARG A 255 14.90 -58.77 -115.29
C ARG A 255 15.75 -60.03 -115.52
N LEU A 256 16.43 -60.53 -114.48
CA LEU A 256 17.18 -61.78 -114.54
C LEU A 256 16.26 -62.99 -114.75
N LYS A 257 15.18 -63.11 -113.97
CA LYS A 257 14.17 -64.16 -114.16
C LYS A 257 13.56 -64.11 -115.55
N HIS A 258 13.27 -62.92 -116.09
CA HIS A 258 12.75 -62.78 -117.44
C HIS A 258 13.78 -63.21 -118.51
N ARG A 259 15.05 -62.85 -118.35
CA ARG A 259 16.15 -63.32 -119.24
C ARG A 259 16.35 -64.84 -119.15
N GLU A 260 16.23 -65.44 -117.97
CA GLU A 260 16.30 -66.88 -117.78
C GLU A 260 15.11 -67.59 -118.44
N GLN A 261 13.89 -67.05 -118.29
CA GLN A 261 12.70 -67.55 -118.98
C GLN A 261 12.84 -67.47 -120.50
N GLN A 262 13.36 -66.36 -121.04
CA GLN A 262 13.64 -66.25 -122.48
C GLN A 262 14.68 -67.26 -122.95
N ARG A 263 15.75 -67.50 -122.17
CA ARG A 263 16.76 -68.53 -122.46
C ARG A 263 16.22 -69.95 -122.36
N ALA A 264 15.35 -70.24 -121.40
CA ALA A 264 14.69 -71.53 -121.26
C ALA A 264 13.72 -71.80 -122.41
N MET A 265 12.94 -70.79 -122.81
CA MET A 265 12.05 -70.85 -123.96
C MET A 265 12.82 -71.07 -125.28
N MET A 266 13.96 -70.41 -125.47
CA MET A 266 14.84 -70.65 -126.63
C MET A 266 15.36 -72.10 -126.67
N ARG A 267 15.79 -72.64 -125.52
CA ARG A 267 16.22 -74.06 -125.42
C ARG A 267 15.10 -75.05 -125.74
N GLN A 268 13.88 -74.77 -125.27
CA GLN A 268 12.70 -75.59 -125.57
C GLN A 268 12.32 -75.54 -127.06
N LEU A 269 12.46 -74.38 -127.70
CA LEU A 269 12.25 -74.24 -129.15
C LEU A 269 13.33 -74.98 -129.97
N ASP A 270 14.59 -74.94 -129.55
CA ASP A 270 15.69 -75.68 -130.19
C ASP A 270 15.54 -77.22 -130.04
N GLU A 271 15.04 -77.69 -128.89
CA GLU A 271 14.71 -79.11 -128.66
C GLU A 271 13.48 -79.56 -129.47
N ALA A 272 12.47 -78.71 -129.60
CA ALA A 272 11.29 -78.97 -130.44
C ALA A 272 11.67 -79.10 -131.92
N ILE A 273 12.55 -78.23 -132.44
CA ILE A 273 13.05 -78.30 -133.83
C ILE A 273 13.89 -79.57 -134.08
N ARG A 274 14.58 -80.11 -133.06
CA ARG A 274 15.27 -81.42 -133.12
C ARG A 274 14.30 -82.61 -133.17
N LEU A 275 13.24 -82.59 -132.37
CA LEU A 275 12.25 -83.67 -132.31
C LEU A 275 11.34 -83.71 -133.55
N ASP A 276 10.99 -82.55 -134.11
CA ASP A 276 10.15 -82.44 -135.32
C ASP A 276 10.89 -82.84 -136.60
N ARG A 277 12.23 -82.87 -136.58
CA ARG A 277 13.05 -83.48 -137.66
C ARG A 277 13.07 -85.01 -137.63
N HIS A 278 12.97 -85.64 -136.46
CA HIS A 278 12.93 -87.10 -136.33
C HIS A 278 11.55 -87.71 -136.61
N ARG A 279 10.46 -87.00 -136.32
CA ARG A 279 9.09 -87.46 -136.61
C ARG A 279 8.72 -87.47 -138.09
N ARG A 280 9.29 -86.56 -138.88
CA ARG A 280 9.02 -86.46 -140.34
C ARG A 280 9.66 -87.57 -141.18
N GLU A 281 10.51 -88.41 -140.58
CA GLU A 281 11.10 -89.60 -141.24
C GLU A 281 10.41 -90.92 -140.83
N SER A 282 9.66 -90.97 -139.71
CA SER A 282 8.95 -92.18 -139.25
C SER A 282 7.47 -92.26 -139.62
N GLU A 283 6.85 -91.15 -140.08
CA GLU A 283 5.42 -91.10 -140.42
C GLU A 283 5.10 -91.35 -141.91
N ARG A 284 6.01 -91.99 -142.66
CA ARG A 284 5.76 -92.41 -144.06
C ARG A 284 5.58 -93.92 -144.26
N LEU A 285 5.53 -94.73 -143.18
CA LEU A 285 5.46 -96.20 -143.28
C LEU A 285 4.51 -96.91 -142.31
N GLU A 286 3.65 -96.20 -141.57
CA GLU A 286 2.65 -96.81 -140.68
C GLU A 286 1.23 -96.24 -140.87
N GLU A 287 0.90 -95.89 -142.12
CA GLU A 287 -0.48 -95.95 -142.59
C GLU A 287 -0.67 -97.34 -143.22
N GLU A 288 -1.76 -98.04 -142.85
CA GLU A 288 -2.20 -99.36 -143.35
C GLU A 288 -1.95 -100.62 -142.46
N ALA A 289 -2.18 -100.52 -141.14
CA ALA A 289 -2.77 -101.61 -140.32
C ALA A 289 -3.17 -101.03 -138.95
N ALA A 290 -4.43 -100.77 -138.60
CA ALA A 290 -5.45 -101.80 -138.44
C ALA A 290 -6.85 -101.17 -138.43
N MET A 291 -7.57 -101.42 -139.51
CA MET A 291 -9.02 -101.38 -139.57
C MET A 291 -9.61 -102.56 -138.81
N SER A 292 -10.46 -102.29 -137.82
CA SER A 292 -11.77 -102.94 -137.58
C SER A 292 -12.14 -102.93 -136.10
N GLN A 293 -13.43 -102.68 -135.82
CA GLN A 293 -14.15 -102.76 -134.53
C GLN A 293 -14.29 -101.47 -133.70
N ALA A 294 -14.94 -100.43 -134.24
CA ALA A 294 -15.48 -99.33 -133.43
C ALA A 294 -17.00 -99.17 -133.49
N ALA A 295 -17.73 -100.11 -134.13
CA ALA A 295 -19.20 -100.10 -134.16
C ALA A 295 -19.86 -100.89 -133.00
N VAL A 296 -19.07 -101.55 -132.13
CA VAL A 296 -19.56 -102.28 -130.94
C VAL A 296 -19.21 -101.54 -129.63
N TYR A 297 -18.42 -100.46 -129.67
CA TYR A 297 -17.93 -99.73 -128.49
C TYR A 297 -18.84 -98.59 -127.99
N GLU A 298 -19.79 -98.11 -128.79
CA GLU A 298 -20.60 -96.93 -128.41
C GLU A 298 -21.65 -97.24 -127.32
N LYS A 299 -22.20 -98.46 -127.28
CA LYS A 299 -23.19 -98.83 -126.24
C LYS A 299 -22.57 -99.15 -124.87
N ARG A 300 -21.25 -99.32 -124.78
CA ARG A 300 -20.53 -99.53 -123.50
C ARG A 300 -20.01 -98.23 -122.88
N GLN A 301 -19.73 -97.21 -123.68
CA GLN A 301 -19.23 -95.90 -123.19
C GLN A 301 -20.30 -95.05 -122.49
N ALA A 302 -21.59 -95.22 -122.81
CA ALA A 302 -22.66 -94.49 -122.12
C ALA A 302 -22.80 -94.90 -120.64
N MET A 303 -22.74 -96.21 -120.35
CA MET A 303 -22.82 -96.74 -118.97
C MET A 303 -21.57 -96.42 -118.11
N VAL A 304 -20.40 -96.22 -118.72
CA VAL A 304 -19.17 -95.84 -117.99
C VAL A 304 -19.16 -94.34 -117.66
N LYS A 305 -19.64 -93.49 -118.57
CA LYS A 305 -19.72 -92.03 -118.34
C LYS A 305 -20.73 -91.66 -117.24
N GLU A 306 -21.82 -92.40 -117.10
CA GLU A 306 -22.76 -92.22 -115.97
C GLU A 306 -22.16 -92.68 -114.63
N ARG A 307 -21.34 -93.74 -114.61
CA ARG A 307 -20.63 -94.19 -113.41
C ARG A 307 -19.51 -93.25 -112.97
N GLU A 308 -18.75 -92.68 -113.91
CA GLU A 308 -17.66 -91.73 -113.63
C GLU A 308 -18.17 -90.36 -113.16
N THR A 309 -19.32 -89.91 -113.67
CA THR A 309 -19.95 -88.66 -113.20
C THR A 309 -20.51 -88.80 -111.78
N HIS A 310 -21.06 -89.97 -111.43
CA HIS A 310 -21.46 -90.27 -110.06
C HIS A 310 -20.26 -90.29 -109.09
N LEU A 311 -19.16 -90.95 -109.46
CA LEU A 311 -17.93 -90.97 -108.65
C LEU A 311 -17.32 -89.57 -108.48
N ARG A 312 -17.33 -88.72 -109.52
CA ARG A 312 -16.86 -87.32 -109.41
C ARG A 312 -17.77 -86.46 -108.53
N GLN A 313 -19.09 -86.71 -108.53
CA GLN A 313 -20.01 -86.02 -107.63
C GLN A 313 -19.83 -86.46 -106.18
N GLU A 314 -19.55 -87.75 -105.94
CA GLU A 314 -19.21 -88.26 -104.61
C GLU A 314 -17.88 -87.68 -104.09
N GLU A 315 -16.85 -87.60 -104.93
CA GLU A 315 -15.59 -86.94 -104.57
C GLU A 315 -15.74 -85.43 -104.33
N ALA A 316 -16.57 -84.73 -105.11
CA ALA A 316 -16.88 -83.32 -104.91
C ALA A 316 -17.61 -83.10 -103.57
N LYS A 317 -18.61 -83.93 -103.25
CA LYS A 317 -19.29 -83.92 -101.96
C LYS A 317 -18.32 -84.20 -100.81
N ALA A 318 -17.39 -85.13 -100.97
CA ALA A 318 -16.36 -85.42 -99.95
C ALA A 318 -15.35 -84.28 -99.76
N ARG A 319 -15.09 -83.46 -100.79
CA ARG A 319 -14.28 -82.24 -100.67
C ARG A 319 -15.08 -81.12 -99.99
N GLU A 320 -16.35 -80.96 -100.33
CA GLU A 320 -17.23 -79.98 -99.70
C GLU A 320 -17.42 -80.26 -98.20
N THR A 321 -17.58 -81.51 -97.79
CA THR A 321 -17.66 -81.86 -96.36
C THR A 321 -16.36 -81.53 -95.62
N ARG A 322 -15.19 -81.79 -96.22
CA ARG A 322 -13.90 -81.38 -95.64
C ARG A 322 -13.75 -79.85 -95.54
N ILE A 323 -14.23 -79.12 -96.54
CA ILE A 323 -14.22 -77.64 -96.51
C ILE A 323 -15.15 -77.13 -95.41
N GLN A 324 -16.35 -77.70 -95.26
CA GLN A 324 -17.29 -77.35 -94.20
C GLN A 324 -16.75 -77.70 -92.80
N ASP A 325 -16.04 -78.81 -92.66
CA ASP A 325 -15.39 -79.18 -91.39
C ASP A 325 -14.25 -78.21 -91.04
N MET A 326 -13.48 -77.77 -92.04
CA MET A 326 -12.43 -76.76 -91.87
C MET A 326 -13.01 -75.38 -91.55
N SER A 327 -14.11 -74.97 -92.18
CA SER A 327 -14.78 -73.70 -91.89
C SER A 327 -15.35 -73.69 -90.47
N ARG A 328 -16.01 -74.77 -90.04
CA ARG A 328 -16.47 -74.95 -88.65
C ARG A 328 -15.33 -74.90 -87.64
N ARG A 329 -14.16 -75.44 -87.99
CA ARG A 329 -12.97 -75.39 -87.12
C ARG A 329 -12.41 -73.97 -86.99
N LEU A 330 -12.39 -73.21 -88.09
CA LEU A 330 -11.98 -71.80 -88.07
C LEU A 330 -12.97 -70.93 -87.27
N GLU A 331 -14.27 -71.15 -87.45
CA GLU A 331 -15.32 -70.45 -86.67
C GLU A 331 -15.18 -70.72 -85.17
N LYS A 332 -14.86 -71.97 -84.77
CA LYS A 332 -14.56 -72.31 -83.37
C LYS A 332 -13.33 -71.56 -82.85
N LEU A 333 -12.25 -71.49 -83.61
CA LEU A 333 -11.04 -70.76 -83.21
C LEU A 333 -11.29 -69.25 -83.08
N LEU A 334 -12.08 -68.67 -84.00
CA LEU A 334 -12.49 -67.26 -83.92
C LEU A 334 -13.36 -67.00 -82.68
N ALA A 335 -14.29 -67.90 -82.36
CA ALA A 335 -15.10 -67.79 -81.15
C ALA A 335 -14.25 -67.92 -79.87
N GLU A 336 -13.25 -68.80 -79.86
CA GLU A 336 -12.30 -68.94 -78.75
C GLU A 336 -11.41 -67.70 -78.57
N GLU A 337 -10.92 -67.10 -79.66
CA GLU A 337 -10.17 -65.83 -79.61
C GLU A 337 -11.03 -64.66 -79.15
N ALA A 338 -12.27 -64.57 -79.64
CA ALA A 338 -13.23 -63.56 -79.18
C ALA A 338 -13.48 -63.70 -77.66
N GLN A 339 -13.62 -64.93 -77.15
CA GLN A 339 -13.76 -65.19 -75.71
C GLN A 339 -12.49 -64.85 -74.90
N ARG A 340 -11.30 -65.01 -75.47
CA ARG A 340 -10.05 -64.58 -74.81
C ARG A 340 -9.97 -63.06 -74.76
N LEU A 341 -10.28 -62.38 -75.86
CA LEU A 341 -10.30 -60.92 -75.92
C LEU A 341 -11.31 -60.33 -74.93
N THR A 342 -12.51 -60.91 -74.78
CA THR A 342 -13.47 -60.44 -73.77
C THR A 342 -12.94 -60.63 -72.35
N ARG A 343 -12.28 -61.75 -72.04
CA ARG A 343 -11.65 -61.97 -70.73
C ARG A 343 -10.52 -60.97 -70.47
N ASP A 344 -9.71 -60.65 -71.47
CA ASP A 344 -8.62 -59.67 -71.33
C ASP A 344 -9.17 -58.25 -71.10
N VAL A 345 -10.27 -57.88 -71.76
CA VAL A 345 -10.99 -56.62 -71.51
C VAL A 345 -11.56 -56.57 -70.10
N GLU A 346 -12.20 -57.65 -69.63
CA GLU A 346 -12.71 -57.76 -68.26
C GLU A 346 -11.59 -57.64 -67.22
N ILE A 347 -10.44 -58.28 -67.45
CA ILE A 347 -9.26 -58.19 -66.58
C ILE A 347 -8.69 -56.77 -66.56
N GLN A 348 -8.64 -56.07 -67.70
CA GLN A 348 -8.21 -54.67 -67.73
C GLN A 348 -9.19 -53.74 -67.01
N GLN A 349 -10.49 -53.89 -67.26
CA GLN A 349 -11.52 -53.10 -66.57
C GLN A 349 -11.48 -53.34 -65.05
N ALA A 350 -11.27 -54.58 -64.60
CA ALA A 350 -11.10 -54.90 -63.18
C ALA A 350 -9.85 -54.25 -62.58
N LYS A 351 -8.73 -54.19 -63.32
CA LYS A 351 -7.51 -53.51 -62.88
C LYS A 351 -7.68 -51.99 -62.80
N GLU A 352 -8.39 -51.39 -63.75
CA GLU A 352 -8.69 -49.96 -63.75
C GLU A 352 -9.65 -49.59 -62.61
N ALA A 353 -10.69 -50.39 -62.38
CA ALA A 353 -11.60 -50.24 -61.24
C ALA A 353 -10.84 -50.34 -59.90
N ALA A 354 -9.96 -51.34 -59.74
CA ALA A 354 -9.14 -51.49 -58.55
C ALA A 354 -8.18 -50.30 -58.31
N ARG A 355 -7.63 -49.70 -59.38
CA ARG A 355 -6.81 -48.48 -59.28
C ARG A 355 -7.65 -47.27 -58.87
N ALA A 356 -8.84 -47.11 -59.45
CA ALA A 356 -9.76 -46.03 -59.09
C ALA A 356 -10.22 -46.12 -57.63
N ASP A 357 -10.52 -47.32 -57.14
CA ASP A 357 -10.87 -47.56 -55.74
C ASP A 357 -9.70 -47.28 -54.79
N ALA A 358 -8.48 -47.70 -55.15
CA ALA A 358 -7.28 -47.39 -54.37
C ALA A 358 -6.97 -45.87 -54.31
N GLU A 359 -7.17 -45.14 -55.41
CA GLU A 359 -7.07 -43.67 -55.40
C GLU A 359 -8.14 -43.01 -54.56
N LYS A 360 -9.38 -43.53 -54.61
CA LYS A 360 -10.48 -43.04 -53.79
C LYS A 360 -10.19 -43.24 -52.29
N GLN A 361 -9.70 -44.41 -51.90
CA GLN A 361 -9.27 -44.70 -50.52
C GLN A 361 -8.16 -43.75 -50.06
N LYS A 362 -7.13 -43.52 -50.89
CA LYS A 362 -6.06 -42.55 -50.56
C LYS A 362 -6.59 -41.14 -50.36
N ARG A 363 -7.56 -40.70 -51.18
CA ARG A 363 -8.22 -39.39 -51.01
C ARG A 363 -9.02 -39.35 -49.71
N GLU A 364 -9.81 -40.38 -49.42
CA GLU A 364 -10.58 -40.47 -48.18
C GLU A 364 -9.69 -40.46 -46.93
N GLU A 365 -8.57 -41.18 -46.94
CA GLU A 365 -7.57 -41.16 -45.88
C GLU A 365 -6.95 -39.76 -45.70
N GLN A 366 -6.59 -39.09 -46.79
CA GLN A 366 -6.10 -37.71 -46.74
C GLN A 366 -7.15 -36.76 -46.15
N TYR A 367 -8.42 -36.87 -46.56
CA TYR A 367 -9.51 -36.08 -45.99
C TYR A 367 -9.72 -36.37 -44.51
N ARG A 368 -9.59 -37.64 -44.09
CA ARG A 368 -9.70 -38.03 -42.69
C ARG A 368 -8.56 -37.45 -41.84
N LEU A 369 -7.32 -37.47 -42.33
CA LEU A 369 -6.17 -36.87 -41.65
C LEU A 369 -6.33 -35.35 -41.55
N MET A 370 -6.74 -34.67 -42.63
CA MET A 370 -7.01 -33.22 -42.60
C MET A 370 -8.14 -32.87 -41.62
N ALA A 371 -9.19 -33.70 -41.53
CA ALA A 371 -10.28 -33.50 -40.58
C ALA A 371 -9.81 -33.69 -39.12
N GLN A 372 -8.96 -34.69 -38.85
CA GLN A 372 -8.35 -34.92 -37.54
C GLN A 372 -7.43 -33.77 -37.12
N ASP A 373 -6.57 -33.29 -38.02
CA ASP A 373 -5.67 -32.17 -37.73
C ASP A 373 -6.46 -30.87 -37.49
N ARG A 374 -7.50 -30.63 -38.29
CA ARG A 374 -8.40 -29.49 -38.09
C ARG A 374 -9.15 -29.58 -36.75
N ALA A 375 -9.60 -30.77 -36.35
CA ALA A 375 -10.21 -30.98 -35.03
C ALA A 375 -9.20 -30.71 -33.89
N ALA A 376 -7.98 -31.24 -34.00
CA ALA A 376 -6.92 -31.00 -33.02
C ALA A 376 -6.53 -29.52 -32.93
N GLN A 377 -6.50 -28.79 -34.06
CA GLN A 377 -6.24 -27.36 -34.08
C GLN A 377 -7.36 -26.57 -33.39
N VAL A 378 -8.62 -26.96 -33.58
CA VAL A 378 -9.77 -26.35 -32.87
C VAL A 378 -9.68 -26.62 -31.37
N GLU A 379 -9.34 -27.84 -30.95
CA GLU A 379 -9.16 -28.17 -29.53
C GLU A 379 -8.02 -27.38 -28.89
N ARG A 380 -6.83 -27.30 -29.52
CA ARG A 380 -5.72 -26.48 -29.02
C ARG A 380 -6.11 -25.00 -28.87
N LYS A 381 -6.88 -24.45 -29.82
CA LYS A 381 -7.40 -23.08 -29.73
C LYS A 381 -8.39 -22.92 -28.57
N ARG A 382 -9.26 -23.91 -28.33
CA ARG A 382 -10.19 -23.91 -27.19
C ARG A 382 -9.45 -23.99 -25.86
N GLU A 383 -8.48 -24.88 -25.73
CA GLU A 383 -7.65 -25.01 -24.53
C GLU A 383 -6.88 -23.72 -24.25
N HIS A 384 -6.29 -23.10 -25.28
CA HIS A 384 -5.58 -21.82 -25.12
C HIS A 384 -6.53 -20.70 -24.68
N ALA A 385 -7.72 -20.61 -25.29
CA ALA A 385 -8.73 -19.63 -24.90
C ALA A 385 -9.23 -19.88 -23.46
N GLN A 386 -9.34 -21.14 -23.05
CA GLN A 386 -9.74 -21.52 -21.70
C GLN A 386 -8.65 -21.16 -20.67
N ARG A 387 -7.38 -21.45 -20.96
CA ARG A 387 -6.24 -21.03 -20.12
C ARG A 387 -6.14 -19.51 -19.98
N GLN A 388 -6.41 -18.76 -21.06
CA GLN A 388 -6.47 -17.30 -20.99
C GLN A 388 -7.61 -16.83 -20.08
N ARG A 389 -8.81 -17.40 -20.23
CA ARG A 389 -9.94 -17.08 -19.34
C ARG A 389 -9.67 -17.41 -17.88
N GLU A 390 -9.02 -18.54 -17.60
CA GLU A 390 -8.62 -18.94 -16.24
C GLU A 390 -7.56 -17.98 -15.69
N ALA A 391 -6.54 -17.62 -16.47
CA ALA A 391 -5.53 -16.64 -16.07
C ALA A 391 -6.13 -15.24 -15.81
N ASP A 392 -7.07 -14.79 -16.65
CA ASP A 392 -7.79 -13.52 -16.45
C ASP A 392 -8.70 -13.59 -15.21
N ALA A 393 -9.33 -14.73 -14.95
CA ALA A 393 -10.14 -14.95 -13.76
C ALA A 393 -9.28 -14.93 -12.48
N ASP A 394 -8.10 -15.53 -12.51
CA ASP A 394 -7.18 -15.52 -11.37
C ASP A 394 -6.57 -14.13 -11.15
N LEU A 395 -6.25 -13.40 -12.22
CA LEU A 395 -5.80 -12.01 -12.14
C LEU A 395 -6.88 -11.11 -11.53
N THR A 396 -8.14 -11.24 -11.98
CA THR A 396 -9.26 -10.46 -11.42
C THR A 396 -9.54 -10.82 -9.97
N ARG A 397 -9.47 -12.10 -9.59
CA ARG A 397 -9.54 -12.53 -8.18
C ARG A 397 -8.41 -11.92 -7.34
N SER A 398 -7.18 -11.96 -7.83
CA SER A 398 -6.02 -11.38 -7.16
C SER A 398 -6.18 -9.87 -6.95
N HIS A 399 -6.67 -9.14 -7.96
CA HIS A 399 -6.96 -7.72 -7.85
C HIS A 399 -8.09 -7.43 -6.84
N LEU A 400 -9.16 -8.22 -6.83
CA LEU A 400 -10.24 -8.06 -5.86
C LEU A 400 -9.75 -8.34 -4.43
N GLU A 401 -8.90 -9.35 -4.23
CA GLU A 401 -8.29 -9.63 -2.92
C GLU A 401 -7.33 -8.52 -2.49
N ALA A 402 -6.53 -7.97 -3.42
CA ALA A 402 -5.66 -6.84 -3.14
C ALA A 402 -6.46 -5.59 -2.73
N SER A 403 -7.54 -5.28 -3.47
CA SER A 403 -8.46 -4.17 -3.15
C SER A 403 -9.09 -4.35 -1.77
N LYS A 404 -9.57 -5.56 -1.44
CA LYS A 404 -10.11 -5.85 -0.10
C LYS A 404 -9.07 -5.66 1.00
N ARG A 405 -7.82 -6.08 0.78
CA ARG A 405 -6.71 -5.88 1.74
C ARG A 405 -6.38 -4.41 1.92
N GLU A 406 -6.50 -3.59 0.87
CA GLU A 406 -6.32 -2.14 0.96
C GLU A 406 -7.46 -1.48 1.73
N GLU A 407 -8.71 -1.82 1.42
CA GLU A 407 -9.89 -1.37 2.17
C GLU A 407 -9.79 -1.73 3.67
N GLU A 408 -9.36 -2.95 3.99
CA GLU A 408 -9.13 -3.37 5.38
C GLU A 408 -8.03 -2.54 6.07
N LYS A 409 -6.95 -2.19 5.36
CA LYS A 409 -5.89 -1.31 5.89
C LYS A 409 -6.43 0.11 6.11
N GLU A 410 -7.18 0.65 5.17
CA GLU A 410 -7.80 1.97 5.31
C GLU A 410 -8.76 2.00 6.50
N LEU A 411 -9.61 0.98 6.66
CA LEU A 411 -10.49 0.84 7.82
C LEU A 411 -9.71 0.78 9.14
N ARG A 412 -8.63 -0.01 9.22
CA ARG A 412 -7.76 -0.07 10.41
C ARG A 412 -7.16 1.30 10.73
N THR A 413 -6.59 1.99 9.75
CA THR A 413 -6.01 3.33 9.98
C THR A 413 -7.08 4.36 10.36
N ALA A 414 -8.30 4.24 9.82
CA ALA A 414 -9.42 5.09 10.20
C ALA A 414 -9.88 4.81 11.65
N GLU A 415 -9.92 3.55 12.07
CA GLU A 415 -10.18 3.17 13.46
C GLU A 415 -9.10 3.68 14.42
N GLU A 416 -7.83 3.55 14.05
CA GLU A 416 -6.70 4.09 14.83
C GLU A 416 -6.81 5.61 14.99
N ARG A 417 -7.14 6.34 13.92
CA ARG A 417 -7.42 7.79 13.98
C ARG A 417 -8.59 8.10 14.90
N LYS A 418 -9.68 7.33 14.84
CA LYS A 418 -10.83 7.49 15.74
C LYS A 418 -10.46 7.24 17.19
N ARG A 419 -9.64 6.22 17.48
CA ARG A 419 -9.13 5.94 18.83
C ARG A 419 -8.25 7.07 19.33
N ALA A 420 -7.27 7.50 18.54
CA ALA A 420 -6.42 8.64 18.88
C ALA A 420 -7.22 9.92 19.16
N MET A 421 -8.25 10.22 18.37
CA MET A 421 -9.14 11.35 18.64
C MET A 421 -9.91 11.22 19.96
N ARG A 422 -10.35 10.01 20.33
CA ARG A 422 -10.99 9.76 21.63
C ARG A 422 -10.02 9.97 22.77
N ASP A 423 -8.79 9.46 22.66
CA ASP A 423 -7.75 9.60 23.67
C ASP A 423 -7.40 11.08 23.89
N VAL A 424 -7.24 11.85 22.79
CA VAL A 424 -7.04 13.31 22.88
C VAL A 424 -8.21 14.00 23.58
N ALA A 425 -9.46 13.62 23.27
CA ALA A 425 -10.63 14.20 23.92
C ALA A 425 -10.71 13.85 25.42
N GLU A 426 -10.31 12.65 25.81
CA GLU A 426 -10.21 12.24 27.23
C GLU A 426 -9.14 13.05 27.98
N ILE A 427 -7.97 13.23 27.38
CA ILE A 427 -6.90 14.07 27.93
C ILE A 427 -7.39 15.51 28.11
N GLN A 428 -8.09 16.07 27.12
CA GLN A 428 -8.65 17.42 27.23
C GLN A 428 -9.70 17.53 28.35
N LYS A 429 -10.55 16.52 28.53
CA LYS A 429 -11.50 16.47 29.65
C LYS A 429 -10.78 16.44 31.00
N GLN A 430 -9.71 15.65 31.13
CA GLN A 430 -8.89 15.59 32.34
C GLN A 430 -8.24 16.95 32.63
N GLN A 431 -7.61 17.58 31.64
CA GLN A 431 -7.01 18.91 31.79
C GLN A 431 -8.04 19.97 32.23
N MET A 432 -9.26 19.93 31.66
CA MET A 432 -10.34 20.83 32.05
C MET A 432 -10.81 20.58 33.48
N PHE A 433 -10.87 19.31 33.91
CA PHE A 433 -11.22 18.93 35.27
C PHE A 433 -10.14 19.37 36.28
N GLU A 434 -8.87 19.12 35.99
CA GLU A 434 -7.73 19.57 36.80
C GLU A 434 -7.71 21.09 36.94
N LYS A 435 -7.90 21.83 35.85
CA LYS A 435 -7.98 23.30 35.88
C LYS A 435 -9.16 23.80 36.72
N LYS A 436 -10.30 23.09 36.69
CA LYS A 436 -11.44 23.40 37.56
C LYS A 436 -11.13 23.13 39.03
N GLN A 437 -10.41 22.04 39.34
CA GLN A 437 -9.96 21.76 40.70
C GLN A 437 -8.96 22.79 41.20
N GLN A 438 -7.97 23.17 40.39
CA GLN A 438 -7.00 24.22 40.72
C GLN A 438 -7.70 25.54 41.05
N ARG A 439 -8.63 26.00 40.22
CA ARG A 439 -9.42 27.21 40.51
C ARG A 439 -10.25 27.11 41.79
N LEU A 440 -10.75 25.92 42.12
CA LEU A 440 -11.48 25.69 43.36
C LEU A 440 -10.54 25.74 44.57
N GLN A 441 -9.34 25.18 44.45
CA GLN A 441 -8.28 25.24 45.47
C GLN A 441 -7.83 26.68 45.69
N GLU A 442 -7.50 27.42 44.62
CA GLU A 442 -7.16 28.85 44.67
C GLU A 442 -8.26 29.65 45.39
N ARG A 443 -9.53 29.47 45.01
CA ARG A 443 -10.65 30.15 45.68
C ARG A 443 -10.80 29.76 47.15
N ASN A 444 -10.48 28.52 47.52
CA ASN A 444 -10.52 28.09 48.92
C ASN A 444 -9.34 28.66 49.71
N GLU A 445 -8.15 28.78 49.10
CA GLU A 445 -6.99 29.45 49.69
C GLU A 445 -7.22 30.95 49.85
N GLU A 446 -7.82 31.62 48.87
CA GLU A 446 -8.29 33.01 48.98
C GLU A 446 -9.28 33.18 50.14
N LYS A 447 -10.24 32.25 50.29
CA LYS A 447 -11.16 32.29 51.44
C LYS A 447 -10.46 32.06 52.76
N ARG A 448 -9.46 31.18 52.81
CA ARG A 448 -8.67 30.92 54.03
C ARG A 448 -7.87 32.14 54.43
N THR A 449 -7.10 32.69 53.49
CA THR A 449 -6.31 33.91 53.70
C THR A 449 -7.18 35.10 54.07
N PHE A 450 -8.34 35.28 53.42
CA PHE A 450 -9.32 36.30 53.79
C PHE A 450 -9.86 36.09 55.21
N ASN A 451 -10.23 34.86 55.58
CA ASN A 451 -10.72 34.55 56.92
C ASN A 451 -9.64 34.72 58.00
N GLU A 452 -8.38 34.41 57.68
CA GLU A 452 -7.24 34.63 58.56
C GLU A 452 -7.01 36.13 58.78
N ALA A 453 -6.95 36.91 57.70
CA ALA A 453 -6.85 38.37 57.77
C ALA A 453 -8.04 38.99 58.54
N PHE A 454 -9.24 38.48 58.34
CA PHE A 454 -10.43 38.93 59.08
C PHE A 454 -10.33 38.59 60.58
N LYS A 455 -9.86 37.40 60.95
CA LYS A 455 -9.61 37.03 62.35
C LYS A 455 -8.56 37.92 63.01
N GLU A 456 -7.48 38.21 62.29
CA GLU A 456 -6.43 39.12 62.78
C GLU A 456 -6.99 40.53 62.99
N LEU A 457 -7.82 41.02 62.08
CA LEU A 457 -8.48 42.32 62.21
C LEU A 457 -9.42 42.36 63.42
N VAL A 458 -10.23 41.32 63.64
CA VAL A 458 -11.08 41.21 64.84
C VAL A 458 -10.23 41.20 66.13
N GLN A 459 -9.11 40.48 66.15
CA GLN A 459 -8.20 40.47 67.31
C GLN A 459 -7.57 41.85 67.55
N GLN A 460 -7.25 42.59 66.48
CA GLN A 460 -6.76 43.97 66.59
C GLN A 460 -7.83 44.90 67.15
N GLU A 461 -9.08 44.81 66.67
CA GLU A 461 -10.21 45.57 67.22
C GLU A 461 -10.45 45.25 68.70
N GLU A 462 -10.47 43.96 69.08
CA GLU A 462 -10.58 43.53 70.49
C GLU A 462 -9.44 44.08 71.36
N SER A 463 -8.21 44.14 70.83
CA SER A 463 -7.06 44.71 71.54
C SER A 463 -7.17 46.22 71.75
N VAL A 464 -7.73 46.94 70.75
CA VAL A 464 -7.98 48.38 70.84
C VAL A 464 -9.09 48.67 71.85
N ASP A 465 -10.16 47.88 71.85
CA ASP A 465 -11.25 47.98 72.82
C ASP A 465 -10.75 47.70 74.25
N ALA A 466 -9.91 46.66 74.44
CA ALA A 466 -9.32 46.35 75.73
C ALA A 466 -8.39 47.46 76.24
N LEU A 467 -7.55 48.02 75.36
CA LEU A 467 -6.68 49.15 75.69
C LEU A 467 -7.48 50.40 76.06
N ALA A 468 -8.56 50.67 75.34
CA ALA A 468 -9.38 51.82 75.60
C ALA A 468 -10.21 51.67 76.88
N ALA A 469 -10.70 50.46 77.19
CA ALA A 469 -11.30 50.15 78.48
C ALA A 469 -10.31 50.38 79.63
N HIS A 470 -9.05 49.95 79.47
CA HIS A 470 -7.99 50.21 80.45
C HIS A 470 -7.69 51.72 80.60
N CYS A 471 -7.71 52.50 79.51
CA CYS A 471 -7.54 53.96 79.57
C CYS A 471 -8.69 54.66 80.31
N VAL A 472 -9.93 54.20 80.09
CA VAL A 472 -11.12 54.69 80.82
C VAL A 472 -11.00 54.36 82.31
N GLU A 473 -10.64 53.13 82.67
CA GLU A 473 -10.44 52.72 84.07
C GLU A 473 -9.32 53.53 84.75
N ASN A 474 -8.20 53.78 84.07
CA ASN A 474 -7.12 54.61 84.59
C ASN A 474 -7.56 56.08 84.79
N ALA A 475 -8.34 56.64 83.88
CA ALA A 475 -8.86 58.01 84.00
C ALA A 475 -9.81 58.15 85.20
N ILE A 476 -10.67 57.15 85.42
CA ILE A 476 -11.56 57.06 86.58
C ILE A 476 -10.74 56.96 87.87
N GLN A 477 -9.73 56.09 87.93
CA GLN A 477 -8.85 55.93 89.09
C GLN A 477 -8.04 57.20 89.40
N ALA A 478 -7.68 57.98 88.37
CA ALA A 478 -7.00 59.26 88.49
C ALA A 478 -7.94 60.46 88.80
N GLY A 479 -9.25 60.24 88.92
CA GLY A 479 -10.24 61.28 89.22
C GLY A 479 -10.56 62.21 88.06
N GLN A 480 -10.24 61.82 86.82
CA GLN A 480 -10.54 62.58 85.60
C GLN A 480 -11.86 62.09 84.97
N SER A 481 -12.57 62.97 84.24
CA SER A 481 -13.79 62.56 83.52
C SER A 481 -13.43 61.63 82.34
N PRO A 482 -14.06 60.44 82.23
CA PRO A 482 -13.84 59.50 81.13
C PRO A 482 -14.60 59.88 79.84
N ASP A 483 -15.54 60.83 79.90
CA ASP A 483 -16.44 61.22 78.80
C ASP A 483 -15.74 61.57 77.47
N PRO A 484 -14.61 62.31 77.43
CA PRO A 484 -13.96 62.62 76.16
C PRO A 484 -13.38 61.38 75.46
N ILE A 485 -12.87 60.40 76.23
CA ILE A 485 -12.31 59.15 75.68
C ILE A 485 -13.43 58.32 75.06
N VAL A 486 -14.54 58.17 75.79
CA VAL A 486 -15.74 57.45 75.32
C VAL A 486 -16.36 58.12 74.10
N ALA A 487 -16.44 59.47 74.09
CA ALA A 487 -16.93 60.22 72.94
C ALA A 487 -16.05 60.05 71.70
N THR A 488 -14.72 60.05 71.85
CA THR A 488 -13.80 59.79 70.73
C THR A 488 -13.92 58.37 70.19
N MET A 489 -14.08 57.36 71.04
CA MET A 489 -14.29 55.98 70.61
C MET A 489 -15.61 55.79 69.87
N ASN A 490 -16.70 56.33 70.43
CA ASN A 490 -18.02 56.29 69.81
C ASN A 490 -18.02 56.99 68.45
N ARG A 491 -17.26 58.08 68.30
CA ARG A 491 -17.07 58.76 67.02
C ARG A 491 -16.30 57.90 66.03
N PHE A 492 -15.25 57.20 66.48
CA PHE A 492 -14.45 56.31 65.65
C PHE A 492 -15.29 55.13 65.10
N LEU A 493 -16.14 54.54 65.93
CA LEU A 493 -17.10 53.49 65.56
C LEU A 493 -18.14 53.94 64.52
N ILE A 494 -18.59 55.20 64.61
CA ILE A 494 -19.52 55.77 63.62
C ILE A 494 -18.79 56.04 62.29
N THR A 495 -17.54 56.49 62.33
CA THR A 495 -16.74 56.80 61.12
C THR A 495 -16.18 55.57 60.40
N SER A 496 -15.95 54.45 61.09
CA SER A 496 -15.50 53.19 60.48
C SER A 496 -16.61 52.44 59.71
N GLY A 497 -17.83 52.97 59.71
CA GLY A 497 -18.96 52.37 58.98
C GLY A 497 -19.59 51.15 59.67
N ALA A 498 -19.08 50.76 60.85
CA ALA A 498 -19.69 49.76 61.71
C ALA A 498 -20.97 50.33 62.34
N ARG A 499 -22.09 50.28 61.61
CA ARG A 499 -23.40 50.57 62.21
C ARG A 499 -23.62 49.57 63.35
N PRO A 500 -24.00 50.01 64.57
CA PRO A 500 -24.46 49.06 65.58
C PRO A 500 -25.64 48.29 64.99
N SER A 501 -25.51 46.96 64.93
CA SER A 501 -26.58 46.14 64.40
C SER A 501 -27.83 46.38 65.26
N ARG A 502 -28.94 46.80 64.63
CA ARG A 502 -30.24 47.02 65.28
C ARG A 502 -30.86 45.74 65.89
N LYS A 503 -30.12 44.63 65.95
CA LYS A 503 -30.58 43.33 66.48
C LYS A 503 -29.79 42.83 67.70
N ALA A 504 -29.04 43.71 68.37
CA ALA A 504 -28.41 43.39 69.66
C ALA A 504 -29.29 43.75 70.89
N SER A 505 -30.59 44.02 70.72
CA SER A 505 -31.50 44.32 71.84
C SER A 505 -32.02 43.08 72.58
N GLN A 506 -31.49 41.88 72.32
CA GLN A 506 -32.00 40.64 72.95
C GLN A 506 -30.94 39.67 73.49
N MET A 507 -29.64 39.99 73.46
CA MET A 507 -28.65 39.20 74.19
C MET A 507 -28.15 39.96 75.42
N LYS A 508 -28.57 39.48 76.59
CA LYS A 508 -28.05 39.87 77.89
C LYS A 508 -26.57 39.48 77.99
N SER A 509 -25.69 40.39 77.64
CA SER A 509 -24.33 40.41 78.19
C SER A 509 -24.01 41.84 78.61
N SER A 510 -23.39 41.93 79.77
CA SER A 510 -23.05 43.12 80.54
C SER A 510 -22.24 44.13 79.71
N ASN A 511 -22.93 45.06 79.05
CA ASN A 511 -22.28 46.16 78.38
C ASN A 511 -22.59 47.44 79.16
N ILE A 512 -21.55 48.03 79.75
CA ILE A 512 -21.59 49.15 80.72
C ILE A 512 -21.93 50.49 80.03
N PHE A 513 -22.15 50.51 78.71
CA PHE A 513 -22.26 51.75 77.91
C PHE A 513 -23.68 52.23 77.60
N ASN A 514 -24.73 51.67 78.20
CA ASN A 514 -26.09 52.21 78.03
C ASN A 514 -26.43 53.24 79.12
N LEU A 515 -25.91 54.46 78.98
CA LEU A 515 -26.42 55.63 79.70
C LEU A 515 -27.41 56.38 78.80
N HIS A 516 -28.66 56.33 79.23
CA HIS A 516 -29.85 56.88 78.58
C HIS A 516 -29.92 58.39 78.80
N VAL A 517 -29.95 59.18 77.73
CA VAL A 517 -30.34 60.60 77.76
C VAL A 517 -31.39 60.83 76.67
N GLY A 518 -32.66 60.63 77.03
CA GLY A 518 -33.79 61.32 76.39
C GLY A 518 -33.91 62.75 76.94
N PRO A 519 -34.75 63.64 76.35
CA PRO A 519 -36.19 63.42 76.16
C PRO A 519 -36.67 63.69 74.71
N SER A 520 -37.67 62.95 74.20
CA SER A 520 -39.14 63.13 74.35
C SER A 520 -39.72 64.08 73.31
N ASP A 521 -40.55 63.49 72.45
CA ASP A 521 -41.87 63.95 71.95
C ASP A 521 -42.03 63.39 70.52
N SER A 522 -42.75 62.28 70.28
CA SER A 522 -44.22 62.16 70.16
C SER A 522 -44.74 63.12 69.07
N GLU A 523 -45.40 62.73 67.99
CA GLU A 523 -46.50 61.76 67.81
C GLU A 523 -46.57 61.34 66.31
N GLU A 524 -46.86 60.08 66.05
CA GLU A 524 -48.08 59.58 65.35
C GLU A 524 -47.98 59.51 63.81
N GLU A 525 -47.87 58.30 63.27
CA GLU A 525 -48.98 57.41 62.83
C GLU A 525 -49.42 57.74 61.40
N SER A 526 -49.09 56.94 60.40
CA SER A 526 -49.92 55.81 59.91
C SER A 526 -50.03 56.01 58.38
N LEU A 527 -49.49 55.14 57.53
CA LEU A 527 -49.96 53.83 57.06
C LEU A 527 -50.44 53.90 55.59
N ARG A 528 -49.85 53.00 54.79
CA ARG A 528 -50.38 52.31 53.59
C ARG A 528 -50.31 53.03 52.23
N ARG A 529 -49.34 52.62 51.40
CA ARG A 529 -49.47 51.48 50.47
C ARG A 529 -48.12 50.88 50.16
#